data_AF-C9MVG5-F1
#
_entry.id   AF-C9MVG5-F1
#
_cell.length_a   1.000
_cell.length_b   1.000
_cell.length_c   1.000
_cell.angle_alpha   90.00
_cell.angle_beta   90.00
_cell.angle_gamma   90.00
#
_symmetry.space_group_name_H-M   'P 1'
#
loop_
_entity.id
_entity.type
_entity.pdbx_description
1 polymer ?
#
loop_
_entity_poly.entity_id
_entity_poly.type
_entity_poly.pdbx_seq_one_letter_code
_entity_poly.pdbx_strand_id
1 'polypeptide(L)'
;MHDAEKCLGYTFEYEGKKLSYASDVGCVNNIIKENLKNSDVIVLESNYDYNMLMTGPYHWELKNRVKGRNGHLSNAEASKLIGQVLNEKLKKIYLMHISKDNNTPELAYNSLYQILERENKSHLEIEIINEEGTEIYKI
;
A
#
# COMPACT_ATOMS: atom_id res chain seq x y z
N MET A 1 15.78 18.48 2.32
CA MET A 1 14.40 18.54 2.86
C MET A 1 13.48 18.00 1.78
N HIS A 2 12.70 16.96 2.05
CA HIS A 2 11.65 16.48 1.14
C HIS A 2 10.36 16.47 1.98
N ASP A 3 9.34 17.09 1.42
CA ASP A 3 8.20 17.72 2.10
C ASP A 3 7.02 16.78 2.33
N ALA A 4 7.00 16.10 3.47
CA ALA A 4 5.75 15.77 4.13
C ALA A 4 6.00 15.64 5.63
N GLU A 5 5.76 16.73 6.39
CA GLU A 5 5.76 16.69 7.86
C GLU A 5 4.59 15.85 8.44
N LYS A 6 3.67 15.36 7.60
CA LYS A 6 2.53 14.54 8.02
C LYS A 6 2.21 13.47 6.99
N CYS A 7 2.42 12.21 7.36
CA CYS A 7 1.76 11.07 6.73
C CYS A 7 0.24 11.33 6.72
N LEU A 8 -0.39 11.20 5.55
CA LEU A 8 -1.84 11.40 5.42
C LEU A 8 -2.54 10.06 5.24
N GLY A 9 -3.22 9.65 6.30
CA GLY A 9 -4.19 8.55 6.26
C GLY A 9 -5.59 9.12 6.45
N TYR A 10 -6.54 8.67 5.64
CA TYR A 10 -7.94 9.05 5.72
C TYR A 10 -8.83 7.82 5.70
N THR A 11 -9.92 7.90 6.46
CA THR A 11 -11.01 6.94 6.39
C THR A 11 -12.28 7.70 6.05
N PHE A 12 -12.97 7.24 5.02
CA PHE A 12 -14.25 7.78 4.57
C PHE A 12 -15.33 6.74 4.86
N GLU A 13 -16.38 7.15 5.56
CA GLU A 13 -17.52 6.30 5.88
C GLU A 13 -18.81 6.95 5.41
N TYR A 14 -19.61 6.21 4.64
CA TYR A 14 -20.90 6.65 4.14
C TYR A 14 -21.85 5.46 4.03
N GLU A 15 -23.05 5.54 4.59
CA GLU A 15 -24.07 4.48 4.56
C GLU A 15 -23.54 3.07 4.94
N GLY A 16 -22.65 3.00 5.93
CA GLY A 16 -22.07 1.74 6.41
C GLY A 16 -20.99 1.15 5.51
N LYS A 17 -20.57 1.88 4.48
CA LYS A 17 -19.42 1.59 3.61
C LYS A 17 -18.19 2.34 4.06
N LYS A 18 -17.04 1.69 3.96
CA LYS A 18 -15.77 2.26 4.42
C LYS A 18 -14.66 2.16 3.36
N LEU A 19 -14.07 3.31 3.03
CA LEU A 19 -12.85 3.44 2.22
C LEU A 19 -11.72 3.92 3.12
N SER A 20 -10.62 3.17 3.18
CA SER A 20 -9.40 3.60 3.87
C SER A 20 -8.30 3.90 2.87
N TYR A 21 -7.67 5.06 3.03
CA TYR A 21 -6.59 5.57 2.20
C TYR A 21 -5.38 5.86 3.09
N ALA A 22 -4.20 5.37 2.71
CA ALA A 22 -2.96 5.69 3.41
C ALA A 22 -1.78 5.76 2.44
N SER A 23 -1.13 6.92 2.42
CA SER A 23 0.06 7.19 1.60
C SER A 23 1.18 7.85 2.38
N ASP A 24 2.42 7.69 1.91
CA ASP A 24 3.64 8.26 2.49
C ASP A 24 3.72 8.06 4.01
N VAL A 25 3.44 6.83 4.43
CA VAL A 25 3.27 6.40 5.81
C VAL A 25 4.62 6.09 6.47
N GLY A 26 5.58 5.57 5.71
CA GLY A 26 6.95 5.26 6.15
C GLY A 26 7.11 4.19 7.23
N CYS A 27 6.11 3.96 8.08
CA CYS A 27 6.05 2.85 9.02
C CYS A 27 4.61 2.50 9.40
N VAL A 28 4.35 1.19 9.46
CA VAL A 28 3.06 0.68 9.95
C VAL A 28 2.99 0.79 11.46
N ASN A 29 1.97 1.47 11.98
CA ASN A 29 1.66 1.53 13.41
C ASN A 29 0.22 1.05 13.68
N ASN A 30 -0.12 0.90 14.97
CA ASN A 30 -1.44 0.42 15.36
C ASN A 30 -2.57 1.35 14.92
N ILE A 31 -2.34 2.67 14.87
CA ILE A 31 -3.37 3.63 14.44
C ILE A 31 -3.77 3.34 12.99
N ILE A 32 -2.80 3.14 12.11
CA ILE A 32 -3.06 2.84 10.69
C ILE A 32 -3.77 1.49 10.57
N LYS A 33 -3.27 0.47 11.27
CA LYS A 33 -3.89 -0.85 11.28
C LYS A 33 -5.36 -0.80 11.71
N GLU A 34 -5.66 -0.14 12.82
CA GLU A 34 -7.05 -0.02 13.30
C GLU A 34 -7.93 0.77 12.31
N ASN A 35 -7.41 1.83 11.69
CA ASN A 35 -8.16 2.58 10.68
C ASN A 35 -8.45 1.77 9.42
N LEU A 36 -7.54 0.89 8.99
CA LEU A 36 -7.76 0.03 7.80
C LEU A 36 -8.75 -1.12 8.06
N LYS A 37 -8.95 -1.55 9.30
CA LYS A 37 -9.90 -2.64 9.62
C LYS A 37 -11.32 -2.31 9.16
N ASN A 38 -12.05 -3.37 8.79
CA ASN A 38 -13.46 -3.32 8.38
C ASN A 38 -13.73 -2.43 7.15
N SER A 39 -12.70 -2.13 6.35
CA SER A 39 -12.86 -1.39 5.09
C SER A 39 -13.46 -2.28 4.00
N ASP A 40 -14.37 -1.74 3.20
CA ASP A 40 -14.82 -2.32 1.94
C ASP A 40 -13.76 -2.13 0.84
N VAL A 41 -13.01 -1.03 0.90
CA VAL A 41 -11.91 -0.73 -0.04
C VAL A 41 -10.71 -0.16 0.70
N ILE A 42 -9.51 -0.61 0.32
CA ILE A 42 -8.24 -0.11 0.85
C ILE A 42 -7.43 0.48 -0.31
N VAL A 43 -6.88 1.67 -0.13
CA VAL A 43 -5.89 2.30 -1.00
C VAL A 43 -4.63 2.50 -0.18
N LEU A 44 -3.55 1.83 -0.55
CA LEU A 44 -2.33 1.80 0.25
C LEU A 44 -1.10 2.01 -0.63
N GLU A 45 -0.14 2.81 -0.15
CA GLU A 45 1.16 2.90 -0.82
C GLU A 45 1.90 1.55 -0.83
N SER A 46 2.59 1.27 -1.93
CA SER A 46 3.45 0.10 -2.12
C SER A 46 4.67 0.55 -2.91
N ASN A 47 5.56 1.30 -2.25
CA ASN A 47 6.48 2.17 -2.97
C ASN A 47 7.62 1.43 -3.64
N TYR A 48 8.31 0.53 -2.94
CA TYR A 48 9.51 -0.11 -3.46
C TYR A 48 9.53 -1.62 -3.22
N ASP A 49 10.18 -2.33 -4.14
CA ASP A 49 10.71 -3.67 -3.89
C ASP A 49 12.08 -3.54 -3.21
N TYR A 50 12.30 -4.28 -2.13
CA TYR A 50 13.50 -4.15 -1.32
C TYR A 50 14.77 -4.50 -2.12
N ASN A 51 14.72 -5.53 -2.97
CA ASN A 51 15.88 -5.95 -3.74
C ASN A 51 16.22 -4.92 -4.81
N MET A 52 15.21 -4.45 -5.56
CA MET A 52 15.39 -3.36 -6.52
C MET A 52 15.93 -2.10 -5.84
N LEU A 53 15.42 -1.72 -4.67
CA LEU A 53 15.94 -0.56 -3.93
C LEU A 53 17.40 -0.72 -3.57
N MET A 54 17.85 -1.91 -3.18
CA MET A 54 19.21 -2.12 -2.71
C MET A 54 20.23 -2.24 -3.85
N THR A 55 19.82 -2.83 -4.98
CA THR A 55 20.68 -2.98 -6.17
C THR A 55 20.55 -1.84 -7.17
N GLY A 56 19.52 -1.00 -7.01
CA GLY A 56 19.20 0.12 -7.88
C GLY A 56 20.16 1.30 -7.81
N PRO A 57 19.93 2.33 -8.65
CA PRO A 57 20.89 3.39 -8.94
C PRO A 57 21.05 4.41 -7.81
N TYR A 58 20.16 4.40 -6.81
CA TYR A 58 20.18 5.36 -5.72
C TYR A 58 21.47 5.29 -4.91
N HIS A 59 21.99 6.45 -4.49
CA HIS A 59 23.07 6.48 -3.50
C HIS A 59 22.57 5.97 -2.14
N TRP A 60 23.49 5.50 -1.31
CA TRP A 60 23.17 4.86 -0.02
C TRP A 60 22.30 5.71 0.90
N GLU A 61 22.53 7.01 0.95
CA GLU A 61 21.74 7.95 1.74
C GLU A 61 20.27 7.98 1.32
N LEU A 62 20.01 7.96 0.01
CA LEU A 62 18.66 7.93 -0.53
C LEU A 62 17.99 6.57 -0.26
N LYS A 63 18.74 5.46 -0.42
CA LYS A 63 18.25 4.11 -0.04
C LYS A 63 17.82 4.06 1.42
N ASN A 64 18.64 4.61 2.33
CA ASN A 64 18.31 4.68 3.76
C ASN A 64 17.12 5.57 4.07
N ARG A 65 16.95 6.69 3.34
CA ARG A 65 15.78 7.54 3.49
C ARG A 65 14.50 6.84 3.07
N VAL A 66 14.51 6.18 1.90
CA VAL A 66 13.34 5.48 1.35
C VAL A 66 12.88 4.34 2.26
N LYS A 67 13.80 3.50 2.74
CA LYS A 67 13.48 2.37 3.64
C LYS A 67 13.41 2.75 5.13
N GLY A 68 13.55 4.03 5.45
CA GLY A 68 13.53 4.53 6.82
C GLY A 68 12.10 4.64 7.36
N ARG A 69 11.96 4.79 8.69
CA ARG A 69 10.64 4.93 9.34
C ARG A 69 9.80 6.12 8.87
N ASN A 70 10.46 7.12 8.28
CA ASN A 70 9.82 8.32 7.72
C ASN A 70 9.89 8.32 6.18
N GLY A 71 10.18 7.17 5.57
CA GLY A 71 10.25 6.98 4.13
C GLY A 71 8.92 6.47 3.60
N HIS A 72 8.95 5.33 2.91
CA HIS A 72 7.76 4.73 2.31
C HIS A 72 7.63 3.27 2.71
N LEU A 73 6.43 2.70 2.58
CA LEU A 73 6.24 1.26 2.73
C LEU A 73 6.83 0.50 1.53
N SER A 74 7.56 -0.57 1.83
CA SER A 74 7.88 -1.59 0.82
C SER A 74 6.65 -2.40 0.41
N ASN A 75 6.72 -3.09 -0.73
CA ASN A 75 5.69 -4.04 -1.16
C ASN A 75 5.38 -5.08 -0.07
N ALA A 76 6.41 -5.58 0.59
CA ALA A 76 6.26 -6.59 1.65
C ALA A 76 5.55 -6.04 2.89
N GLU A 77 5.85 -4.81 3.30
CA GLU A 77 5.20 -4.16 4.44
C GLU A 77 3.73 -3.83 4.14
N ALA A 78 3.44 -3.30 2.95
CA ALA A 78 2.08 -3.04 2.48
C ALA A 78 1.26 -4.34 2.45
N SER A 79 1.80 -5.39 1.84
CA SER A 79 1.16 -6.71 1.74
C SER A 79 0.89 -7.32 3.11
N LYS A 80 1.85 -7.21 4.03
CA LYS A 80 1.71 -7.70 5.41
C LYS A 80 0.64 -6.92 6.18
N LEU A 81 0.59 -5.60 6.03
CA LEU A 81 -0.44 -4.77 6.66
C LEU A 81 -1.82 -5.17 6.16
N ILE A 82 -2.00 -5.29 4.84
CA ILE A 82 -3.27 -5.72 4.24
C ILE A 82 -3.68 -7.10 4.78
N GLY A 83 -2.76 -8.07 4.78
CA GLY A 83 -3.00 -9.41 5.36
C GLY A 83 -3.50 -9.38 6.80
N GLN A 84 -3.05 -8.41 7.60
CA GLN A 84 -3.45 -8.27 9.01
C GLN A 84 -4.80 -7.59 9.23
N VAL A 85 -5.39 -6.98 8.19
CA VAL A 85 -6.67 -6.24 8.26
C VAL A 85 -7.73 -6.79 7.30
N LEU A 86 -7.44 -7.94 6.66
CA LEU A 86 -8.39 -8.68 5.86
C LEU A 86 -9.67 -8.92 6.65
N ASN A 87 -10.80 -8.79 5.97
CA ASN A 87 -12.12 -8.98 6.52
C ASN A 87 -13.09 -9.37 5.40
N GLU A 88 -14.27 -9.88 5.77
CA GLU A 88 -15.27 -10.35 4.79
C GLU A 88 -15.91 -9.25 3.95
N LYS A 89 -15.84 -7.98 4.38
CA LYS A 89 -16.41 -6.85 3.63
C LYS A 89 -15.45 -6.30 2.59
N LEU A 90 -14.14 -6.56 2.73
CA LEU A 90 -13.13 -6.05 1.80
C LEU A 90 -13.42 -6.61 0.41
N LYS A 91 -13.55 -5.73 -0.57
CA LYS A 91 -13.86 -6.08 -1.96
C LYS A 91 -12.71 -5.77 -2.90
N LYS A 92 -12.02 -4.66 -2.66
CA LYS A 92 -10.99 -4.15 -3.57
C LYS A 92 -9.83 -3.51 -2.82
N ILE A 93 -8.64 -3.72 -3.36
CA ILE A 93 -7.40 -3.15 -2.87
C ILE A 93 -6.72 -2.42 -4.02
N TYR A 94 -6.39 -1.16 -3.79
CA TYR A 94 -5.55 -0.37 -4.68
C TYR A 94 -4.16 -0.22 -4.08
N LEU A 95 -3.14 -0.57 -4.86
CA LEU A 95 -1.75 -0.26 -4.55
C LEU A 95 -1.31 0.97 -5.35
N MET A 96 -0.71 1.95 -4.68
CA MET A 96 -0.32 3.20 -5.30
C MET A 96 1.12 3.61 -4.93
N HIS A 97 1.56 4.76 -5.46
CA HIS A 97 2.87 5.34 -5.17
C HIS A 97 4.04 4.42 -5.56
N ILE A 98 3.88 3.66 -6.65
CA ILE A 98 4.92 2.74 -7.16
C ILE A 98 6.15 3.54 -7.62
N SER A 99 7.31 3.27 -7.01
CA SER A 99 8.59 3.90 -7.38
C SER A 99 8.98 3.52 -8.82
N LYS A 100 9.29 4.53 -9.65
CA LYS A 100 9.71 4.31 -11.05
C LYS A 100 11.03 3.54 -11.15
N ASP A 101 11.95 3.78 -10.22
CA ASP A 101 13.31 3.22 -10.28
C ASP A 101 13.48 1.94 -9.43
N ASN A 102 12.66 1.77 -8.39
CA ASN A 102 12.87 0.73 -7.39
C ASN A 102 11.65 -0.18 -7.19
N ASN A 103 10.74 -0.21 -8.16
CA ASN A 103 9.58 -1.09 -8.15
C ASN A 103 9.05 -1.33 -9.56
N THR A 104 8.15 -2.30 -9.67
CA THR A 104 7.28 -2.47 -10.85
C THR A 104 5.85 -2.79 -10.38
N PRO A 105 4.83 -2.46 -11.20
CA PRO A 105 3.45 -2.84 -10.90
C PRO A 105 3.29 -4.34 -10.63
N GLU A 106 3.99 -5.18 -11.40
CA GLU A 106 3.97 -6.63 -11.28
C GLU A 106 4.53 -7.12 -9.93
N LEU A 107 5.63 -6.54 -9.45
CA LEU A 107 6.20 -6.91 -8.15
C LEU A 107 5.30 -6.51 -6.98
N ALA A 108 4.70 -5.33 -7.05
CA ALA A 108 3.72 -4.88 -6.05
C ALA A 108 2.50 -5.81 -6.03
N TYR A 109 1.93 -6.11 -7.19
CA TYR A 109 0.81 -7.04 -7.33
C TYR A 109 1.15 -8.42 -6.77
N ASN A 110 2.26 -9.02 -7.22
CA ASN A 110 2.65 -10.38 -6.84
C ASN A 110 2.92 -10.51 -5.34
N SER A 111 3.54 -9.49 -4.73
CA SER A 111 3.77 -9.45 -3.28
C SER A 111 2.46 -9.55 -2.50
N LEU A 112 1.42 -8.82 -2.90
CA LEU A 112 0.12 -8.86 -2.25
C LEU A 112 -0.63 -10.16 -2.58
N TYR A 113 -0.64 -10.56 -3.85
CA TYR A 113 -1.33 -11.77 -4.30
C TYR A 113 -0.88 -13.01 -3.53
N GLN A 114 0.43 -13.16 -3.26
CA GLN A 114 0.95 -14.27 -2.45
C GLN A 114 0.39 -14.30 -1.02
N ILE A 115 0.17 -13.13 -0.40
CA ILE A 115 -0.47 -13.06 0.92
C ILE A 115 -1.94 -13.45 0.81
N LEU A 116 -2.66 -12.91 -0.19
CA LEU A 116 -4.07 -13.22 -0.38
C LEU A 116 -4.31 -14.70 -0.70
N GLU A 117 -3.45 -15.32 -1.51
CA GLU A 117 -3.53 -16.74 -1.82
C GLU A 117 -3.37 -17.60 -0.55
N ARG A 118 -2.39 -17.29 0.31
CA ARG A 118 -2.19 -17.99 1.60
C ARG A 118 -3.38 -17.86 2.55
N GLU A 119 -4.06 -16.72 2.51
CA GLU A 119 -5.24 -16.44 3.33
C GLU A 119 -6.56 -16.90 2.67
N ASN A 120 -6.52 -17.58 1.52
CA ASN A 120 -7.69 -17.99 0.72
C ASN A 120 -8.59 -16.81 0.29
N LYS A 121 -7.99 -15.66 0.02
CA LYS A 121 -8.62 -14.40 -0.41
C LYS A 121 -8.16 -13.94 -1.81
N SER A 122 -7.67 -14.85 -2.65
CA SER A 122 -7.22 -14.55 -4.03
C SER A 122 -8.34 -14.05 -4.96
N HIS A 123 -9.61 -14.12 -4.53
CA HIS A 123 -10.75 -13.55 -5.23
C HIS A 123 -10.89 -12.04 -5.07
N LEU A 124 -10.15 -11.40 -4.15
CA LEU A 124 -10.18 -9.95 -3.98
C LEU A 124 -9.56 -9.26 -5.19
N GLU A 125 -10.18 -8.17 -5.62
CA GLU A 125 -9.69 -7.39 -6.74
C GLU A 125 -8.49 -6.55 -6.30
N ILE A 126 -7.36 -6.70 -6.99
CA ILE A 126 -6.16 -5.87 -6.80
C ILE A 126 -6.00 -4.99 -8.04
N GLU A 127 -5.85 -3.69 -7.83
CA GLU A 127 -5.53 -2.73 -8.89
C GLU A 127 -4.28 -1.93 -8.54
N ILE A 128 -3.39 -1.74 -9.51
CA ILE A 128 -2.21 -0.88 -9.35
C ILE A 128 -2.54 0.48 -9.97
N ILE A 129 -2.55 1.53 -9.14
CA ILE A 129 -2.83 2.89 -9.59
C ILE A 129 -1.62 3.43 -10.34
N ASN A 130 -1.86 3.92 -11.56
CA ASN A 130 -0.89 4.66 -12.37
C ASN A 130 -1.23 6.16 -12.38
N GLU A 131 -0.41 6.97 -13.07
CA GLU A 131 -0.60 8.42 -13.17
C GLU A 131 -1.86 8.82 -13.99
N GLU A 132 -2.52 7.88 -14.67
CA GLU A 132 -3.72 8.10 -15.49
C GLU A 132 -5.03 8.01 -14.69
N GLY A 133 -4.95 7.59 -13.42
CA GLY A 133 -6.09 7.43 -12.53
C GLY A 133 -6.73 6.04 -12.59
N THR A 134 -7.92 5.91 -11.99
CA THR A 134 -8.69 4.65 -11.95
C THR A 134 -10.07 4.87 -12.53
N GLU A 135 -10.72 3.80 -12.98
CA GLU A 135 -12.15 3.85 -13.30
C GLU A 135 -12.99 4.08 -12.03
N ILE A 136 -14.22 4.58 -12.20
CA ILE A 136 -15.15 4.78 -11.09
C ILE A 136 -15.54 3.40 -10.52
N TYR A 137 -15.16 3.14 -9.28
CA TYR A 137 -15.54 1.93 -8.57
C TYR A 137 -16.85 2.12 -7.79
N LYS A 138 -17.78 1.17 -7.97
CA LYS A 138 -19.08 1.14 -7.27
C LYS A 138 -19.03 0.07 -6.17
N ILE A 139 -19.12 0.52 -4.92
CA ILE A 139 -19.10 -0.30 -3.70
C ILE A 139 -20.46 -0.94 -3.40
#